data_AF-A0A931SC35-F1
#
_entry.id   AF-A0A931SC35-F1
#
_cell.length_a   1.000
_cell.length_b   1.000
_cell.length_c   1.000
_cell.angle_alpha   90.00
_cell.angle_beta   90.00
_cell.angle_gamma   90.00
#
_symmetry.space_group_name_H-M   'P 1'
#
loop_
_entity.id
_entity.type
_entity.pdbx_description
1 polymer ?
#
loop_
_entity_poly.entity_id
_entity_poly.type
_entity_poly.pdbx_seq_one_letter_code
_entity_poly.pdbx_strand_id
1 'polypeptide(L)'
;GTYQRIEITATEAEIIKYARNVHFARKVNLANALAWVAEKYGANYEHVRLGMSADFRVGGSHLDVTHGGYRGFGGYCLPKDLDAFIAHLDKAELRDAAALLKCDREFNKKLLASQGLTLGDVSVHDAEWITRRSKMKKMRHNALP
;
A
#
# COMPACT_ATOMS: atom_id res chain seq x y z
N GLY A 1 -17.81 -14.51 13.85
CA GLY A 1 -18.58 -13.65 12.94
C GLY A 1 -19.29 -14.53 11.94
N THR A 2 -20.58 -14.32 11.73
CA THR A 2 -21.34 -15.00 10.68
C THR A 2 -20.89 -14.46 9.34
N TYR A 3 -20.30 -15.31 8.49
CA TYR A 3 -19.99 -14.92 7.12
C TYR A 3 -21.30 -14.84 6.34
N GLN A 4 -21.59 -13.67 5.77
CA GLN A 4 -22.70 -13.49 4.86
C GLN A 4 -22.19 -13.71 3.43
N ARG A 5 -22.82 -14.63 2.70
CA ARG A 5 -22.55 -14.84 1.27
C ARG A 5 -23.36 -13.82 0.46
N ILE A 6 -22.71 -13.17 -0.49
CA ILE A 6 -23.33 -12.28 -1.47
C ILE A 6 -23.05 -12.87 -2.85
N GLU A 7 -24.07 -13.01 -3.68
CA GLU A 7 -23.91 -13.43 -5.07
C GLU A 7 -23.68 -12.20 -5.94
N ILE A 8 -22.67 -12.28 -6.80
CA ILE A 8 -22.21 -11.19 -7.66
C ILE A 8 -21.84 -11.75 -9.03
N THR A 9 -21.91 -10.89 -10.05
CA THR A 9 -21.44 -11.18 -11.40
C THR A 9 -19.90 -11.20 -11.46
N ALA A 10 -19.35 -11.77 -12.54
CA ALA A 10 -17.91 -11.75 -12.79
C ALA A 10 -17.35 -10.32 -12.88
N THR A 11 -18.11 -9.41 -13.50
CA THR A 11 -17.69 -7.99 -13.65
C THR A 11 -17.62 -7.30 -12.28
N GLU A 12 -18.61 -7.52 -11.42
CA GLU A 12 -18.60 -6.95 -10.06
C GLU A 12 -17.43 -7.50 -9.23
N ALA A 13 -17.13 -8.80 -9.35
CA ALA A 13 -15.99 -9.41 -8.66
C ALA A 13 -14.65 -8.78 -9.08
N GLU A 14 -14.46 -8.53 -10.37
CA GLU A 14 -13.26 -7.85 -10.88
C GLU A 14 -13.15 -6.41 -10.36
N ILE A 15 -14.25 -5.66 -10.37
CA ILE A 15 -14.27 -4.28 -9.83
C ILE A 15 -13.94 -4.29 -8.34
N ILE A 16 -14.54 -5.18 -7.56
CA ILE A 16 -14.26 -5.31 -6.11
C ILE A 16 -12.77 -5.61 -5.87
N LYS A 17 -12.17 -6.47 -6.68
CA LYS A 17 -10.75 -6.80 -6.59
C LYS A 17 -9.86 -5.57 -6.80
N TYR A 18 -10.12 -4.76 -7.82
CA TYR A 18 -9.37 -3.53 -8.07
C TYR A 18 -9.63 -2.49 -6.98
N ALA A 19 -10.90 -2.22 -6.66
CA ALA A 19 -11.30 -1.21 -5.68
C ALA A 19 -10.63 -1.44 -4.32
N ARG A 20 -10.56 -2.69 -3.85
CA ARG A 20 -9.90 -3.05 -2.59
C ARG A 20 -8.42 -2.67 -2.60
N ASN A 21 -7.70 -3.03 -3.66
CA ASN A 21 -6.26 -2.80 -3.74
C ASN A 21 -5.92 -1.32 -4.01
N VAL A 22 -6.73 -0.61 -4.80
CA VAL A 22 -6.63 0.85 -4.95
C VAL A 22 -6.84 1.56 -3.61
N HIS A 23 -7.85 1.14 -2.84
CA HIS A 23 -8.11 1.70 -1.51
C HIS A 23 -6.93 1.48 -0.55
N PHE A 24 -6.33 0.29 -0.54
CA PHE A 24 -5.16 0.00 0.28
C PHE A 24 -3.93 0.81 -0.13
N ALA A 25 -3.67 0.97 -1.44
CA ALA A 25 -2.60 1.82 -1.94
C ALA A 25 -2.77 3.28 -1.46
N ARG A 26 -4.00 3.81 -1.53
CA ARG A 26 -4.35 5.14 -1.01
C ARG A 26 -4.13 5.25 0.50
N LYS A 27 -4.51 4.24 1.29
CA LYS A 27 -4.29 4.23 2.74
C LYS A 27 -2.79 4.36 3.08
N VAL A 28 -1.93 3.63 2.38
CA VAL A 28 -0.46 3.71 2.58
C VAL A 28 0.08 5.09 2.21
N ASN A 29 -0.37 5.69 1.11
CA ASN A 29 0.02 7.05 0.73
C ASN A 29 -0.41 8.07 1.79
N LEU A 30 -1.67 7.99 2.24
CA LEU A 30 -2.20 8.89 3.27
C LEU A 30 -1.44 8.75 4.59
N ALA A 31 -1.17 7.52 5.02
CA ALA A 31 -0.36 7.23 6.20
C ALA A 31 1.02 7.91 6.11
N ASN A 32 1.67 7.83 4.95
CA ASN A 32 2.96 8.47 4.72
C ASN A 32 2.89 10.00 4.74
N ALA A 33 1.85 10.59 4.15
CA ALA A 33 1.62 12.03 4.23
C ALA A 33 1.39 12.49 5.68
N LEU A 34 0.63 11.72 6.46
CA LEU A 34 0.39 12.00 7.87
C LEU A 34 1.64 11.86 8.73
N ALA A 35 2.54 10.92 8.41
CA ALA A 35 3.83 10.82 9.09
C ALA A 35 4.69 12.08 8.88
N TRP A 36 4.70 12.66 7.68
CA TRP A 36 5.38 13.94 7.43
C TRP A 36 4.71 15.11 8.14
N VAL A 37 3.38 15.13 8.21
CA VAL A 37 2.64 16.12 9.02
C VAL A 37 3.04 15.98 10.49
N ALA A 38 3.03 14.76 11.03
CA ALA A 38 3.41 14.51 12.42
C ALA A 38 4.84 14.99 12.71
N GLU A 39 5.80 14.65 11.84
CA GLU A 39 7.17 15.13 11.93
C GLU A 39 7.26 16.67 11.95
N LYS A 40 6.59 17.33 11.00
CA LYS A 40 6.60 18.79 10.88
C LYS A 40 6.02 19.51 12.10
N TYR A 41 5.04 18.91 12.77
CA TYR A 41 4.38 19.48 13.94
C TYR A 41 4.88 18.91 15.28
N GLY A 42 5.96 18.09 15.28
CA GLY A 42 6.52 17.49 16.50
C GLY A 42 5.61 16.46 17.17
N ALA A 43 4.65 15.89 16.43
CA ALA A 43 3.75 14.86 16.91
C ALA A 43 4.33 13.45 16.70
N ASN A 44 3.96 12.51 17.58
CA ASN A 44 4.32 11.10 17.41
C ASN A 44 3.35 10.43 16.42
N TYR A 45 3.87 10.02 15.26
CA TYR A 45 3.07 9.33 14.24
C TYR A 45 2.39 8.05 14.76
N GLU A 46 3.03 7.29 15.65
CA GLU A 46 2.41 6.07 16.20
C GLU A 46 1.16 6.40 17.03
N HIS A 47 1.14 7.52 17.75
CA HIS A 47 -0.07 7.97 18.45
C HIS A 47 -1.16 8.39 17.47
N VAL A 48 -0.80 9.09 16.39
CA VAL A 48 -1.74 9.47 15.32
C VAL A 48 -2.33 8.22 14.66
N ARG A 49 -1.47 7.26 14.30
CA ARG A 49 -1.85 5.99 13.68
C ARG A 49 -2.80 5.19 14.57
N LEU A 50 -2.46 5.04 15.85
CA LEU A 50 -3.29 4.33 16.83
C LEU A 50 -4.65 5.03 17.02
N GLY A 51 -4.64 6.36 17.21
CA GLY A 51 -5.85 7.16 17.34
C GLY A 51 -6.78 7.06 16.14
N MET A 52 -6.25 7.11 14.92
CA MET A 52 -7.04 6.89 13.70
C MET A 52 -7.57 5.45 13.60
N SER A 53 -6.74 4.46 13.94
CA SER A 53 -7.12 3.04 13.83
C SER A 53 -8.17 2.59 14.86
N ALA A 54 -8.36 3.36 15.94
CA ALA A 54 -9.38 3.09 16.95
C ALA A 54 -10.80 3.28 16.39
N ASP A 55 -10.97 4.09 15.33
CA ASP A 55 -12.22 4.16 14.60
C ASP A 55 -12.36 2.94 13.68
N PHE A 56 -13.36 2.10 13.96
CA PHE A 56 -13.61 0.86 13.22
C PHE A 56 -13.88 1.08 11.72
N ARG A 57 -14.35 2.28 11.33
CA ARG A 57 -14.60 2.64 9.93
C ARG A 57 -13.31 2.84 9.15
N VAL A 58 -12.24 3.25 9.84
CA VAL A 58 -10.89 3.40 9.28
C VAL A 58 -10.16 2.06 9.34
N GLY A 59 -10.16 1.43 10.53
CA GLY A 59 -9.46 0.18 10.83
C GLY A 59 -7.93 0.30 10.78
N GLY A 60 -7.24 -0.66 11.41
CA GLY A 60 -5.77 -0.60 11.58
C GLY A 60 -4.92 -1.05 10.39
N SER A 61 -5.50 -1.61 9.32
CA SER A 61 -4.72 -2.14 8.19
C SER A 61 -4.13 -1.01 7.32
N HIS A 62 -2.96 -1.23 6.73
CA HIS A 62 -2.33 -0.32 5.75
C HIS A 62 -2.08 1.12 6.26
N LEU A 63 -1.85 1.27 7.57
CA LEU A 63 -1.44 2.54 8.20
C LEU A 63 0.01 2.52 8.70
N ASP A 64 0.71 1.39 8.59
CA ASP A 64 2.16 1.32 8.87
C ASP A 64 2.93 1.92 7.70
N VAL A 65 3.77 2.92 7.99
CA VAL A 65 4.53 3.65 6.98
C VAL A 65 5.87 3.00 6.62
N THR A 66 6.33 2.01 7.40
CA THR A 66 7.62 1.32 7.19
C THR A 66 7.48 -0.15 6.86
N HIS A 67 6.32 -0.57 6.37
CA HIS A 67 6.04 -1.97 6.07
C HIS A 67 7.06 -2.54 5.08
N GLY A 68 7.82 -3.57 5.51
CA GLY A 68 8.87 -4.17 4.69
C GLY A 68 10.21 -3.42 4.70
N GLY A 69 10.38 -2.44 5.61
CA GLY A 69 11.64 -1.72 5.82
C GLY A 69 11.83 -0.49 4.93
N TYR A 70 10.79 -0.05 4.22
CA TYR A 70 10.78 1.13 3.37
C TYR A 70 9.43 1.85 3.46
N ARG A 71 9.37 3.09 2.96
CA ARG A 71 8.15 3.90 2.87
C ARG A 71 7.51 3.84 1.49
N GLY A 72 6.18 3.79 1.46
CA GLY A 72 5.36 3.68 0.26
C GLY A 72 4.77 2.28 0.09
N PHE A 73 3.83 2.14 -0.83
CA PHE A 73 3.29 0.83 -1.18
C PHE A 73 4.17 0.15 -2.24
N GLY A 74 4.30 -1.15 -2.10
CA GLY A 74 4.95 -2.04 -3.06
C GLY A 74 4.19 -3.36 -3.17
N GLY A 75 4.94 -4.45 -3.24
CA GLY A 75 4.41 -5.77 -3.54
C GLY A 75 3.92 -5.89 -4.98
N TYR A 76 3.51 -7.10 -5.37
CA TYR A 76 3.05 -7.35 -6.73
C TYR A 76 1.63 -6.82 -6.98
N CYS A 77 0.75 -6.93 -5.98
CA CYS A 77 -0.68 -6.69 -6.18
C CYS A 77 -1.08 -5.21 -6.26
N LEU A 78 -0.66 -4.38 -5.30
CA LEU A 78 -1.13 -2.99 -5.18
C LEU A 78 -0.79 -2.14 -6.41
N PRO A 79 0.48 -2.00 -6.82
CA PRO A 79 0.82 -1.15 -7.96
C PRO A 79 0.21 -1.66 -9.26
N LYS A 80 0.20 -2.98 -9.48
CA LYS A 80 -0.38 -3.60 -10.69
C LYS A 80 -1.87 -3.33 -10.80
N ASP A 81 -2.62 -3.56 -9.72
CA ASP A 81 -4.07 -3.38 -9.73
C ASP A 81 -4.47 -1.90 -9.80
N LEU A 82 -3.66 -0.99 -9.22
CA LEU A 82 -3.83 0.46 -9.38
C LEU A 82 -3.60 0.89 -10.84
N ASP A 83 -2.51 0.47 -11.47
CA ASP A 83 -2.17 0.81 -12.85
C ASP A 83 -3.23 0.24 -13.83
N ALA A 84 -3.72 -0.98 -13.59
CA ALA A 84 -4.81 -1.57 -14.38
C ALA A 84 -6.12 -0.78 -14.23
N PHE A 85 -6.49 -0.38 -13.02
CA PHE A 85 -7.71 0.39 -12.79
C PHE A 85 -7.64 1.79 -13.41
N ILE A 86 -6.48 2.46 -13.37
CA ILE A 86 -6.23 3.71 -14.09
C ILE A 86 -6.48 3.52 -15.60
N ALA A 87 -5.94 2.46 -16.20
CA ALA A 87 -6.14 2.18 -17.63
C ALA A 87 -7.61 1.95 -17.98
N HIS A 88 -8.37 1.27 -17.12
CA HIS A 88 -9.83 1.12 -17.29
C HIS A 88 -10.56 2.45 -17.24
N LEU A 89 -10.21 3.35 -16.31
CA LEU A 89 -10.81 4.69 -16.20
C LEU A 89 -10.48 5.55 -17.42
N ASP A 90 -9.23 5.52 -17.90
CA ASP A 90 -8.82 6.23 -19.12
C ASP A 90 -9.60 5.73 -20.34
N LYS A 91 -9.73 4.40 -20.50
CA LYS A 91 -10.51 3.78 -21.59
C LYS A 91 -12.01 4.13 -21.53
N ALA A 92 -12.55 4.28 -20.31
CA ALA A 92 -13.93 4.71 -20.09
C ALA A 92 -14.12 6.24 -20.16
N GLU A 93 -13.07 6.99 -20.51
CA GLU A 93 -13.05 8.46 -20.55
C GLU A 93 -13.41 9.15 -19.22
N LEU A 94 -13.23 8.46 -18.09
CA LEU A 94 -13.42 9.00 -16.73
C LEU A 94 -12.17 9.72 -16.26
N ARG A 95 -11.82 10.80 -16.95
CA ARG A 95 -10.51 11.47 -16.85
C ARG A 95 -10.18 11.99 -15.45
N ASP A 96 -11.15 12.59 -14.77
CA ASP A 96 -10.93 13.12 -13.40
C ASP A 96 -10.70 12.00 -12.38
N ALA A 97 -11.43 10.88 -12.52
CA ALA A 97 -11.23 9.70 -11.69
C ALA A 97 -9.84 9.07 -11.96
N ALA A 98 -9.43 8.99 -13.22
CA ALA A 98 -8.10 8.51 -13.58
C ALA A 98 -7.00 9.43 -13.02
N ALA A 99 -7.19 10.75 -13.10
CA ALA A 99 -6.24 11.75 -12.58
C ALA A 99 -6.02 11.59 -11.08
N LEU A 100 -7.10 11.37 -10.31
CA LEU A 100 -7.03 11.11 -8.88
C LEU A 100 -6.11 9.93 -8.52
N LEU A 101 -6.16 8.85 -9.29
CA LEU A 101 -5.35 7.65 -9.06
C LEU A 101 -3.94 7.77 -9.63
N LYS A 102 -3.76 8.52 -10.72
CA LYS A 102 -2.43 8.91 -11.23
C LYS A 102 -1.67 9.73 -10.18
N CYS A 103 -2.34 10.62 -9.45
CA CYS A 103 -1.73 11.34 -8.34
C CYS A 103 -1.21 10.40 -7.25
N ASP A 104 -1.95 9.35 -6.88
CA ASP A 104 -1.45 8.34 -5.92
C ASP A 104 -0.21 7.62 -6.43
N ARG A 105 -0.26 7.25 -7.71
CA ARG A 105 0.81 6.51 -8.34
C ARG A 105 2.10 7.32 -8.38
N GLU A 106 1.99 8.59 -8.74
CA GLU A 106 3.12 9.52 -8.78
C GLU A 106 3.63 9.88 -7.38
N PHE A 107 2.74 10.07 -6.40
CA PHE A 107 3.15 10.25 -5.01
C PHE A 107 4.02 9.09 -4.53
N ASN A 108 3.57 7.85 -4.76
CA ASN A 108 4.30 6.66 -4.32
C ASN A 108 5.65 6.51 -5.05
N LYS A 109 5.70 6.78 -6.37
CA LYS A 109 6.96 6.77 -7.13
C LYS A 109 7.98 7.75 -6.54
N LYS A 110 7.56 8.98 -6.24
CA LYS A 110 8.43 10.01 -5.63
C LYS A 110 8.89 9.59 -4.23
N LEU A 111 8.01 9.01 -3.43
CA LEU A 111 8.33 8.50 -2.10
C LEU A 111 9.37 7.37 -2.15
N LEU A 112 9.21 6.40 -3.05
CA LEU A 112 10.20 5.35 -3.25
C LEU A 112 11.54 5.92 -3.72
N ALA A 113 11.52 6.81 -4.72
CA ALA A 113 12.71 7.45 -5.26
C ALA A 113 13.48 8.26 -4.20
N SER A 114 12.78 8.89 -3.26
CA SER A 114 13.41 9.63 -2.14
C SER A 114 14.26 8.75 -1.22
N GLN A 115 14.07 7.42 -1.28
CA GLN A 115 14.82 6.41 -0.54
C GLN A 115 15.81 5.64 -1.44
N GLY A 116 16.00 6.06 -2.69
CA GLY A 116 16.82 5.36 -3.67
C GLY A 116 16.19 4.06 -4.20
N LEU A 117 14.87 3.90 -4.06
CA LEU A 117 14.13 2.71 -4.49
C LEU A 117 13.29 2.98 -5.74
N THR A 118 13.11 1.96 -6.56
CA THR A 118 12.12 1.91 -7.63
C THR A 118 10.96 1.01 -7.25
N LEU A 119 9.89 1.02 -8.05
CA LEU A 119 8.80 0.07 -7.84
C LEU A 119 9.28 -1.38 -8.01
N GLY A 120 10.18 -1.64 -8.96
CA GLY A 120 10.72 -2.99 -9.19
C GLY A 120 11.43 -3.56 -7.96
N ASP A 121 12.13 -2.70 -7.21
CA ASP A 121 12.84 -3.11 -5.98
C ASP A 121 11.90 -3.57 -4.87
N VAL A 122 10.68 -3.03 -4.85
CA VAL A 122 9.69 -3.27 -3.80
C VAL A 122 8.55 -4.18 -4.24
N SER A 123 8.48 -4.53 -5.52
CA SER A 123 7.49 -5.44 -6.10
C SER A 123 8.01 -6.87 -6.23
N VAL A 124 8.60 -7.39 -5.15
CA VAL A 124 9.06 -8.79 -5.07
C VAL A 124 7.87 -9.75 -4.92
N HIS A 125 7.95 -10.92 -5.55
CA HIS A 125 6.99 -12.00 -5.35
C HIS A 125 7.12 -12.59 -3.93
N ASP A 126 6.02 -13.05 -3.35
CA ASP A 126 5.96 -13.61 -1.99
C ASP A 126 7.04 -14.68 -1.75
N ALA A 127 7.33 -15.52 -2.75
CA ALA A 127 8.36 -16.57 -2.68
C ALA A 127 9.78 -16.01 -2.51
N GLU A 128 10.13 -14.95 -3.24
CA GLU A 128 11.42 -14.29 -3.15
C GLU A 128 11.57 -13.54 -1.82
N TRP A 129 10.50 -12.91 -1.33
CA TRP A 129 10.49 -12.23 -0.03
C TRP A 129 10.62 -13.21 1.13
N ILE A 130 9.90 -14.34 1.11
CA ILE A 130 10.04 -15.42 2.10
C ILE A 130 11.48 -15.93 2.12
N THR A 131 12.08 -16.11 0.94
CA THR A 131 13.45 -16.61 0.80
C THR A 131 14.47 -15.57 1.29
N ARG A 132 14.31 -14.28 0.95
CA ARG A 132 15.15 -13.18 1.46
C ARG A 132 15.02 -13.04 2.98
N ARG A 133 13.81 -13.09 3.54
CA ARG A 133 13.57 -13.01 4.98
C ARG A 133 14.17 -14.19 5.73
N SER A 134 14.06 -15.40 5.17
CA SER A 134 14.70 -16.61 5.70
C SER A 134 16.23 -16.48 5.72
N LYS A 135 16.84 -15.99 4.62
CA LYS A 135 18.29 -15.70 4.55
C LYS A 135 18.72 -14.63 5.56
N MET A 136 17.99 -13.52 5.68
CA MET A 136 18.31 -12.45 6.64
C MET A 136 18.21 -12.90 8.10
N LYS A 137 17.23 -13.75 8.44
CA LYS A 137 17.10 -14.32 9.78
C LYS A 137 18.26 -15.26 10.12
N LYS A 138 18.73 -16.03 9.12
CA LYS A 138 19.88 -16.94 9.24
C LYS A 138 21.20 -16.18 9.40
N MET A 139 21.39 -15.09 8.66
CA MET A 139 22.56 -14.21 8.80
C MET A 139 22.60 -13.51 10.17
N ARG A 140 21.45 -13.05 10.69
CA ARG A 140 21.37 -12.46 12.05
C ARG A 140 21.65 -13.48 13.16
N HIS A 141 21.28 -14.74 12.97
CA HIS A 141 21.57 -15.82 13.92
C HIS A 141 23.06 -16.22 13.91
N ASN A 142 23.70 -16.17 12.75
CA ASN A 142 25.14 -16.47 12.60
C ASN A 142 26.07 -15.27 12.89
N ALA A 143 25.51 -14.09 13.17
CA ALA A 143 26.27 -12.87 13.48
C ALA A 143 26.29 -12.53 14.98
N LEU A 144 25.74 -13.41 15.83
CA LEU A 144 25.91 -13.35 17.28
C LEU A 144 27.03 -14.34 17.68
N PRO A 145 28.04 -13.90 18.45
CA PRO A 145 29.09 -14.78 18.95
C PRO A 145 28.57 -15.83 19.93
#